data_AF-A0A355T4A2-F1
#
_entry.id   AF-A0A355T4A2-F1
#
_cell.length_a   1.000
_cell.length_b   1.000
_cell.length_c   1.000
_cell.angle_alpha   90.00
_cell.angle_beta   90.00
_cell.angle_gamma   90.00
#
_symmetry.space_group_name_H-M   'P 1'
#
loop_
_entity.id
_entity.type
_entity.pdbx_description
1 polymer ?
#
loop_
_entity_poly.entity_id
_entity_poly.type
_entity_poly.pdbx_seq_one_letter_code
_entity_poly.pdbx_strand_id
1 'polypeptide(L)'
;MNSSNRVSTLTLIAASLATTIAISSPALAEDDFPAIADQRGTHVLDRERPEFDAVGIRAGSFMLYPELELGVTYDDNVFGTQNNTDSDIYYGVSPSVSIESDFGRHELNFNGYTDSRFYSSDTSEDRFDWGVAADGIVDVSQFTQIQANVG
;
A
#
# COMPACT_ATOMS: atom_id res chain seq x y z
N MET A 1 -32.01 -4.45 16.74
CA MET A 1 -31.41 -5.67 16.16
C MET A 1 -30.36 -5.18 15.18
N ASN A 2 -29.09 -5.48 15.46
CA ASN A 2 -27.92 -4.90 14.81
C ASN A 2 -27.54 -5.79 13.63
N SER A 3 -27.90 -5.41 12.39
CA SER A 3 -27.42 -6.11 11.18
C SER A 3 -25.98 -5.68 10.96
N SER A 4 -25.04 -6.53 11.36
CA SER A 4 -23.61 -6.32 11.13
C SER A 4 -23.33 -6.70 9.68
N ASN A 5 -23.10 -5.72 8.80
CA ASN A 5 -22.54 -5.97 7.46
C ASN A 5 -21.23 -6.75 7.62
N ARG A 6 -21.10 -7.92 6.98
CA ARG A 6 -19.93 -8.79 7.11
C ARG A 6 -19.23 -8.90 5.76
N VAL A 7 -18.42 -7.90 5.45
CA VAL A 7 -17.47 -7.97 4.34
C VAL A 7 -16.38 -8.97 4.72
N SER A 8 -16.22 -10.03 3.92
CA SER A 8 -15.11 -10.98 4.07
C SER A 8 -14.12 -10.74 2.94
N THR A 9 -13.04 -10.05 3.29
CA THR A 9 -11.97 -9.67 2.35
C THR A 9 -10.85 -10.69 2.38
N LEU A 10 -10.47 -11.21 1.21
CA LEU A 10 -9.24 -11.97 1.03
C LEU A 10 -8.28 -11.15 0.17
N THR A 11 -7.46 -10.32 0.82
CA THR A 11 -6.41 -9.55 0.15
C THR A 11 -5.21 -10.45 -0.14
N LEU A 12 -4.85 -10.58 -1.41
CA LEU A 12 -3.63 -11.25 -1.85
C LEU A 12 -2.61 -10.19 -2.24
N ILE A 13 -1.79 -9.74 -1.28
CA ILE A 13 -0.67 -8.84 -1.59
C ILE A 13 0.29 -9.59 -2.50
N ALA A 14 0.33 -9.21 -3.78
CA ALA A 14 1.01 -9.93 -4.84
C ALA A 14 2.20 -9.12 -5.34
N ALA A 15 3.37 -9.40 -4.76
CA ALA A 15 4.71 -9.11 -5.26
C ALA A 15 5.06 -7.63 -5.53
N SER A 16 5.89 -7.05 -4.65
CA SER A 16 6.82 -6.02 -5.08
C SER A 16 7.72 -6.59 -6.19
N LEU A 17 7.85 -5.89 -7.31
CA LEU A 17 8.63 -6.34 -8.47
C LEU A 17 10.14 -6.21 -8.18
N ALA A 18 10.67 -7.02 -7.25
CA ALA A 18 12.10 -7.08 -6.95
C ALA A 18 12.84 -7.82 -8.09
N THR A 19 13.35 -7.07 -9.07
CA THR A 19 14.28 -7.65 -10.06
C THR A 19 15.63 -7.88 -9.35
N THR A 20 15.93 -9.13 -8.99
CA THR A 20 17.10 -9.48 -8.18
C THR A 20 18.41 -9.38 -8.99
N ILE A 21 19.36 -8.54 -8.53
CA ILE A 21 20.79 -8.78 -8.75
C ILE A 21 21.37 -9.17 -7.38
N ALA A 22 21.69 -10.45 -7.21
CA ALA A 22 22.18 -11.00 -5.96
C ALA A 22 23.64 -10.58 -5.72
N ILE A 23 23.90 -9.89 -4.60
CA ILE A 23 25.21 -9.88 -3.94
C ILE A 23 24.97 -10.33 -2.49
N SER A 24 25.42 -11.54 -2.19
CA SER A 24 25.30 -12.21 -0.90
C SER A 24 26.25 -11.63 0.15
N SER A 25 25.74 -11.25 1.32
CA SER A 25 26.50 -11.05 2.56
C SER A 25 25.80 -11.79 3.70
N PRO A 26 26.51 -12.60 4.51
CA PRO A 26 25.91 -13.23 5.69
C PRO A 26 25.99 -12.26 6.88
N ALA A 27 24.87 -11.92 7.51
CA ALA A 27 24.85 -11.19 8.76
C ALA A 27 24.09 -11.99 9.83
N LEU A 28 24.68 -11.99 11.03
CA LEU A 28 24.52 -12.91 12.14
C LEU A 28 23.10 -12.91 12.75
N ALA A 29 22.70 -14.07 13.24
CA ALA A 29 21.46 -14.30 13.98
C ALA A 29 21.46 -13.57 15.34
N GLU A 30 20.33 -12.94 15.66
CA GLU A 30 20.02 -12.43 17.01
C GLU A 30 18.77 -13.16 17.53
N ASP A 31 18.99 -14.01 18.53
CA ASP A 31 17.95 -14.68 19.33
C ASP A 31 17.27 -13.63 20.21
N ASP A 32 16.04 -13.24 19.89
CA ASP A 32 15.18 -12.47 20.79
C ASP A 32 13.90 -13.27 21.07
N PHE A 33 13.74 -13.72 22.32
CA PHE A 33 12.53 -14.43 22.74
C PHE A 33 11.41 -13.40 22.96
N PRO A 34 10.26 -13.48 22.27
CA PRO A 34 9.21 -12.49 22.44
C PRO A 34 8.57 -12.61 23.83
N ALA A 35 8.57 -11.50 24.56
CA ALA A 35 7.71 -11.33 25.73
C ALA A 35 6.25 -11.54 25.30
N ILE A 36 5.54 -12.46 25.97
CA ILE A 36 4.11 -12.69 25.75
C ILE A 36 3.35 -11.43 26.23
N ALA A 37 3.14 -10.47 25.34
CA ALA A 37 2.22 -9.36 25.55
C ALA A 37 0.78 -9.85 25.36
N ASP A 38 -0.10 -9.49 26.29
CA ASP A 38 -1.53 -9.86 26.32
C ASP A 38 -2.25 -9.50 25.01
N GLN A 39 -2.54 -10.50 24.17
CA GLN A 39 -3.17 -10.35 22.85
C GLN A 39 -4.70 -10.30 22.95
N ARG A 40 -5.24 -9.37 23.72
CA ARG A 40 -6.69 -9.14 23.78
C ARG A 40 -7.01 -7.73 23.32
N GLY A 41 -7.12 -7.55 22.00
CA GLY A 41 -7.76 -6.33 21.46
C GLY A 41 -7.28 -5.79 20.11
N THR A 42 -6.32 -6.41 19.41
CA THR A 42 -5.89 -5.90 18.10
C THR A 42 -6.74 -6.51 16.97
N HIS A 43 -7.44 -5.66 16.23
CA HIS A 43 -8.03 -6.06 14.95
C HIS A 43 -6.89 -6.44 14.00
N VAL A 44 -7.11 -7.44 13.15
CA VAL A 44 -6.12 -7.93 12.16
C VAL A 44 -5.64 -6.80 11.21
N LEU A 45 -6.34 -5.67 11.19
CA LEU A 45 -6.08 -4.46 10.42
C LEU A 45 -4.97 -3.56 11.01
N ASP A 46 -4.62 -3.71 12.30
CA ASP A 46 -3.64 -2.82 12.98
C ASP A 46 -2.20 -3.38 12.95
N ARG A 47 -1.95 -4.47 12.21
CA ARG A 47 -0.58 -4.94 12.02
C ARG A 47 0.05 -4.15 10.88
N GLU A 48 0.90 -3.18 11.22
CA GLU A 48 2.01 -2.77 10.34
C GLU A 48 2.67 -4.07 9.86
N ARG A 49 2.56 -4.38 8.56
CA ARG A 49 3.09 -5.60 7.97
C ARG A 49 4.58 -5.37 7.73
N PRO A 50 5.48 -5.81 8.62
CA PRO A 50 6.90 -5.42 8.58
C PRO A 50 7.70 -6.21 7.53
N GLU A 51 7.02 -6.88 6.59
CA GLU A 51 7.58 -7.99 5.80
C GLU A 51 7.52 -7.77 4.28
N PHE A 52 7.19 -6.55 3.83
CA PHE A 52 7.15 -6.19 2.41
C PHE A 52 7.87 -4.87 2.13
N ASP A 53 9.08 -4.69 2.66
CA ASP A 53 9.97 -3.67 2.11
C ASP A 53 10.31 -4.07 0.66
N ALA A 54 9.67 -3.42 -0.31
CA ALA A 54 10.03 -3.55 -1.71
C ALA A 54 11.52 -3.27 -1.84
N VAL A 55 12.29 -4.21 -2.38
CA VAL A 55 13.70 -3.97 -2.70
C VAL A 55 13.73 -2.88 -3.77
N GLY A 56 13.98 -1.65 -3.34
CA GLY A 56 13.93 -0.47 -4.19
C GLY A 56 14.79 -0.65 -5.44
N ILE A 57 14.27 -0.22 -6.58
CA ILE A 57 14.95 -0.24 -7.86
C ILE A 57 15.74 1.07 -7.98
N ARG A 58 17.07 0.97 -7.95
CA ARG A 58 17.93 2.13 -8.15
C ARG A 58 17.97 2.53 -9.63
N ALA A 59 17.46 3.71 -9.95
CA ALA A 59 17.56 4.34 -11.26
C ALA A 59 18.38 5.64 -11.16
N GLY A 60 19.71 5.51 -11.19
CA GLY A 60 20.62 6.64 -11.03
C GLY A 60 20.52 7.24 -9.62
N SER A 61 20.08 8.50 -9.53
CA SER A 61 19.87 9.23 -8.27
C SER A 61 18.44 9.13 -7.75
N PHE A 62 17.67 8.14 -8.19
CA PHE A 62 16.34 7.85 -7.68
C PHE A 62 16.24 6.40 -7.25
N MET A 63 15.45 6.15 -6.20
CA MET A 63 14.98 4.85 -5.77
C MET A 63 13.51 4.72 -6.10
N LEU A 64 13.13 3.65 -6.79
CA LEU A 64 11.75 3.39 -7.18
C LEU A 64 11.22 2.20 -6.40
N TYR A 65 10.02 2.33 -5.85
CA TYR A 65 9.33 1.31 -5.09
C TYR A 65 7.97 1.06 -5.76
N PRO A 66 7.94 0.23 -6.81
CA PRO A 66 6.69 -0.20 -7.42
C PRO A 66 6.04 -1.30 -6.56
N GLU A 67 4.72 -1.21 -6.41
CA GLU A 67 3.90 -2.17 -5.70
C GLU A 67 2.63 -2.47 -6.49
N LEU A 68 2.12 -3.70 -6.33
CA LEU A 68 0.86 -4.15 -6.92
C LEU A 68 0.09 -4.94 -5.87
N GLU A 69 -1.07 -4.42 -5.47
CA GLU A 69 -2.01 -5.17 -4.65
C GLU A 69 -3.12 -5.76 -5.54
N LEU A 70 -3.46 -7.03 -5.30
CA LEU A 70 -4.58 -7.71 -5.92
C LEU A 70 -5.50 -8.25 -4.83
N GLY A 71 -6.80 -8.05 -4.97
CA GLY A 71 -7.78 -8.44 -3.94
C GLY A 71 -8.95 -9.20 -4.54
N VAL A 72 -9.51 -10.11 -3.77
CA VAL A 72 -10.86 -10.63 -4.02
C VAL A 72 -11.67 -10.48 -2.76
N THR A 73 -12.81 -9.83 -2.87
CA THR A 73 -13.68 -9.55 -1.73
C THR A 73 -15.09 -10.05 -2.01
N TYR A 74 -15.68 -10.72 -1.03
CA TYR A 74 -17.11 -11.00 -1.01
C TYR A 74 -17.81 -9.94 -0.16
N ASP A 75 -18.76 -9.24 -0.76
CA ASP A 75 -19.62 -8.26 -0.11
C ASP A 75 -21.05 -8.83 0.00
N ASP A 76 -21.58 -8.91 1.21
CA ASP A 76 -22.91 -9.46 1.48
C ASP A 76 -24.04 -8.45 1.25
N ASN A 77 -23.70 -7.17 1.04
CA ASN A 77 -24.65 -6.09 0.85
C ASN A 77 -24.03 -4.93 0.07
N VAL A 78 -23.84 -5.12 -1.23
CA VAL A 78 -23.16 -4.18 -2.14
C VAL A 78 -23.80 -2.79 -2.12
N PHE A 79 -25.14 -2.73 -2.00
CA PHE A 79 -25.89 -1.46 -1.97
C PHE A 79 -26.03 -0.84 -0.58
N GLY A 80 -25.52 -1.48 0.48
CA GLY A 80 -25.66 -0.99 1.86
C GLY A 80 -27.12 -0.86 2.34
N THR A 81 -28.04 -1.67 1.81
CA THR A 81 -29.47 -1.59 2.12
C THR A 81 -29.84 -2.35 3.39
N GLN A 82 -30.93 -1.93 4.06
CA GLN A 82 -31.36 -2.53 5.33
C GLN A 82 -32.22 -3.79 5.16
N ASN A 83 -32.88 -3.92 4.01
CA ASN A 83 -33.72 -5.06 3.63
C ASN A 83 -33.47 -5.34 2.14
N ASN A 84 -33.64 -6.61 1.71
CA ASN A 84 -33.34 -7.04 0.34
C ASN A 84 -31.86 -6.80 -0.04
N THR A 85 -30.95 -7.25 0.82
CA THR A 85 -29.51 -7.18 0.58
C THR A 85 -29.14 -7.97 -0.66
N ASP A 86 -28.23 -7.43 -1.47
CA ASP A 86 -27.66 -8.12 -2.62
C ASP A 86 -26.17 -8.35 -2.39
N SER A 87 -25.72 -9.56 -2.71
CA SER A 87 -24.35 -9.99 -2.45
C SER A 87 -23.60 -10.17 -3.75
N ASP A 88 -22.36 -9.70 -3.79
CA ASP A 88 -21.50 -9.87 -4.96
C ASP A 88 -20.04 -10.08 -4.55
N ILE A 89 -19.24 -10.50 -5.52
CA ILE A 89 -17.80 -10.61 -5.41
C ILE A 89 -17.18 -9.53 -6.29
N TYR A 90 -16.23 -8.76 -5.74
CA TYR A 90 -15.41 -7.86 -6.53
C TYR A 90 -13.93 -8.22 -6.50
N TYR A 91 -13.27 -7.88 -7.60
CA TYR A 91 -11.82 -7.98 -7.78
C TYR A 91 -11.20 -6.60 -7.63
N GLY A 92 -10.17 -6.50 -6.79
CA GLY A 92 -9.38 -5.29 -6.57
C GLY A 92 -8.04 -5.34 -7.31
N VAL A 93 -7.66 -4.24 -7.96
CA VAL A 93 -6.36 -4.05 -8.59
C VAL A 93 -5.82 -2.67 -8.23
N SER A 94 -4.76 -2.65 -7.43
CA SER A 94 -4.24 -1.41 -6.85
C SER A 94 -2.73 -1.29 -7.04
N PRO A 95 -2.25 -0.89 -8.24
CA PRO A 95 -0.85 -0.59 -8.46
C PRO A 95 -0.49 0.77 -7.84
N SER A 96 0.70 0.83 -7.26
CA SER A 96 1.29 2.05 -6.73
C SER A 96 2.77 2.12 -7.09
N VAL A 97 3.30 3.34 -7.07
CA VAL A 97 4.72 3.60 -7.25
C VAL A 97 5.14 4.78 -6.39
N SER A 98 6.21 4.59 -5.64
CA SER A 98 6.93 5.66 -4.94
C SER A 98 8.28 5.85 -5.59
N ILE A 99 8.68 7.10 -5.78
CA ILE A 99 9.97 7.49 -6.34
C ILE A 99 10.60 8.48 -5.37
N GLU A 100 11.75 8.13 -4.84
CA GLU A 100 12.50 8.94 -3.88
C GLU A 100 13.84 9.34 -4.48
N SER A 101 14.23 10.60 -4.33
CA SER A 101 15.57 11.02 -4.74
C SER A 101 16.63 10.62 -3.71
N ASP A 102 17.78 10.15 -4.19
CA ASP A 102 18.98 9.85 -3.40
C ASP A 102 20.05 10.94 -3.63
N PHE A 103 19.66 12.22 -3.49
CA PHE A 103 20.62 13.32 -3.54
C PHE A 103 21.16 13.60 -2.13
N GLY A 104 22.45 13.91 -2.01
CA GLY A 104 23.06 14.20 -0.71
C GLY A 104 22.68 15.56 -0.07
N ARG A 105 21.78 16.34 -0.69
CA ARG A 105 21.40 17.68 -0.21
C ARG A 105 19.94 18.04 -0.48
N HIS A 106 19.39 17.59 -1.60
CA HIS A 106 18.03 17.93 -2.01
C HIS A 106 17.14 16.70 -1.90
N GLU A 107 15.84 16.92 -1.73
CA GLU A 107 14.86 15.85 -1.67
C GLU A 107 13.76 16.15 -2.69
N LEU A 108 13.43 15.17 -3.51
CA LEU A 108 12.32 15.20 -4.45
C LEU A 108 11.68 13.82 -4.45
N ASN A 109 10.46 13.75 -3.96
CA ASN A 109 9.68 12.53 -3.89
C ASN A 109 8.42 12.65 -4.74
N PHE A 110 8.02 11.52 -5.33
CA PHE A 110 6.80 11.40 -6.11
C PHE A 110 6.10 10.10 -5.74
N ASN A 111 4.79 10.17 -5.57
CA ASN A 111 3.95 9.03 -5.26
C ASN A 111 2.76 9.02 -6.20
N GLY A 112 2.40 7.84 -6.69
CA GLY A 112 1.23 7.66 -7.53
C GLY A 112 0.58 6.31 -7.29
N TYR A 113 -0.75 6.26 -7.35
CA TYR A 113 -1.49 5.02 -7.25
C TYR A 113 -2.78 5.06 -8.06
N THR A 114 -3.29 3.86 -8.36
CA THR A 114 -4.68 3.67 -8.80
C THR A 114 -5.33 2.59 -7.95
N ASP A 115 -6.63 2.67 -7.70
CA ASP A 115 -7.43 1.64 -7.04
C ASP A 115 -8.61 1.31 -7.97
N SER A 116 -8.66 0.07 -8.45
CA SER A 116 -9.74 -0.38 -9.33
C SER A 116 -10.50 -1.52 -8.67
N ARG A 117 -11.84 -1.44 -8.67
CA ARG A 117 -12.74 -2.49 -8.18
C ARG A 117 -13.71 -2.89 -9.27
N PHE A 118 -13.76 -4.17 -9.55
CA PHE A 118 -14.61 -4.76 -10.58
C PHE A 118 -15.55 -5.77 -9.95
N TYR A 119 -16.84 -5.47 -9.95
CA TYR A 119 -17.90 -6.35 -9.47
C TYR A 119 -18.25 -7.41 -10.52
N SER A 120 -18.55 -8.62 -10.06
CA SER A 120 -18.81 -9.76 -10.96
C SER A 120 -20.21 -9.70 -11.58
N SER A 121 -21.17 -9.16 -10.83
CA SER A 121 -22.59 -9.11 -11.19
C SER A 121 -23.05 -7.65 -11.30
N ASP A 122 -22.69 -6.84 -10.31
CA ASP A 122 -23.16 -5.46 -10.13
C ASP A 122 -22.15 -4.44 -10.69
N THR A 123 -21.94 -4.47 -12.02
CA THR A 123 -20.93 -3.60 -12.68
C THR A 123 -21.19 -2.10 -12.58
N SER A 124 -22.41 -1.68 -12.19
CA SER A 124 -22.70 -0.26 -11.92
C SER A 124 -21.95 0.27 -10.68
N GLU A 125 -21.46 -0.64 -9.85
CA GLU A 125 -20.75 -0.38 -8.61
C GLU A 125 -19.23 -0.42 -8.80
N ASP A 126 -18.77 -0.71 -10.03
CA ASP A 126 -17.36 -0.63 -10.41
C ASP A 126 -16.78 0.74 -10.07
N ARG A 127 -15.57 0.72 -9.50
CA ARG A 127 -14.90 1.93 -9.05
C ARG A 127 -13.50 2.02 -9.62
N PHE A 128 -13.15 3.23 -10.05
CA PHE A 128 -11.79 3.60 -10.40
C PHE A 128 -11.40 4.87 -9.67
N ASP A 129 -10.37 4.78 -8.85
CA ASP A 129 -9.77 5.88 -8.12
C ASP A 129 -8.28 5.99 -8.46
N TRP A 130 -7.75 7.20 -8.35
CA TRP A 130 -6.34 7.45 -8.57
C TRP A 130 -5.89 8.66 -7.74
N GLY A 131 -4.60 8.69 -7.44
CA GLY A 131 -3.98 9.80 -6.74
C GLY A 131 -2.54 9.97 -7.16
N VAL A 132 -2.07 11.21 -7.09
CA VAL A 132 -0.66 11.56 -7.27
C VAL A 132 -0.28 12.59 -6.23
N ALA A 133 0.93 12.47 -5.70
CA ALA A 133 1.51 13.43 -4.79
C ALA A 133 2.98 13.65 -5.14
N ALA A 134 3.47 14.85 -4.86
CA ALA A 134 4.87 15.18 -4.97
C ALA A 134 5.28 16.11 -3.83
N ASP A 135 6.47 15.91 -3.31
CA ASP A 135 7.04 16.74 -2.28
C ASP A 135 8.53 16.88 -2.49
N GLY A 136 9.09 17.93 -1.88
CA GLY A 136 10.51 18.12 -1.99
C GLY A 136 11.03 19.32 -1.24
N ILE A 137 12.35 19.28 -1.07
CA ILE A 137 13.13 20.23 -0.31
C ILE A 137 14.35 20.63 -1.13
N VAL A 138 14.50 21.93 -1.36
CA VAL A 138 15.63 22.50 -2.10
C VAL A 138 16.34 23.56 -1.27
N ASP A 139 17.60 23.30 -0.94
CA ASP A 139 18.50 24.28 -0.35
C ASP A 139 18.99 25.29 -1.41
N VAL A 140 18.54 26.53 -1.30
CA VAL A 140 19.02 27.64 -2.15
C VAL A 140 20.35 28.19 -1.61
N SER A 141 20.55 28.15 -0.29
CA SER A 141 21.79 28.54 0.39
C SER A 141 22.00 27.70 1.65
N GLN A 142 23.13 27.86 2.33
CA GLN A 142 23.43 27.18 3.61
C GLN A 142 22.43 27.55 4.74
N PHE A 143 21.65 28.62 4.56
CA PHE A 143 20.71 29.15 5.53
C PHE A 143 19.28 29.28 4.96
N THR A 144 19.04 28.82 3.74
CA THR A 144 17.76 29.03 3.05
C THR A 144 17.33 27.76 2.34
N GLN A 145 16.17 27.27 2.74
CA GLN A 145 15.54 26.08 2.21
C GLN A 145 14.13 26.40 1.76
N ILE A 146 13.71 25.81 0.65
CA ILE A 146 12.35 25.86 0.12
C ILE A 146 11.77 24.46 0.19
N GLN A 147 10.61 24.33 0.83
CA GLN A 147 9.82 23.10 0.83
C GLN A 147 8.55 23.31 0.02
N ALA A 148 8.17 22.30 -0.76
CA ALA A 148 6.91 22.24 -1.48
C ALA A 148 6.27 20.86 -1.31
N ASN A 149 4.94 20.84 -1.26
CA ASN A 149 4.14 19.61 -1.28
C ASN A 149 2.88 19.87 -2.11
N VAL A 150 2.46 18.87 -2.87
CA VAL A 150 1.22 18.84 -3.65
C VAL A 150 0.65 17.43 -3.61
N GLY A 151 -0.66 17.31 -3.39
CA GLY A 151 -1.40 16.04 -3.28
C GLY A 151 -2.86 16.29 -3.00
#